data_AF-A0A1V6HBA5-F1
#
_entry.id   AF-A0A1V6HBA5-F1
#
_cell.length_a   1.000
_cell.length_b   1.000
_cell.length_c   1.000
_cell.angle_alpha   90.00
_cell.angle_beta   90.00
_cell.angle_gamma   90.00
#
_symmetry.space_group_name_H-M   'P 1'
#
loop_
_entity.id
_entity.type
_entity.pdbx_description
1 polymer ?
#
loop_
_entity_poly.entity_id
_entity_poly.type
_entity_poly.pdbx_seq_one_letter_code
_entity_poly.pdbx_strand_id
1 'polypeptide(L)'
;MRYQQLVLNPAARRLMPYLTWVTMEDDRVRPAHAAMHGYIAPPTAEIWKTWWPPAGHNCRCVVEGINVAKARRMGLTGAEPTGPWPLVVDEATGLPTPAWPDPGFAGAPELFGISQELGDRAAAAAEAAVEAAEGAGEGASPEQRDLLDALLALFSALGLAELLPRLGSLLARIRRLLGRG
;
A
#
# COMPACT_ATOMS: atom_id res chain seq x y z
N MET A 1 4.68 -18.41 3.25
CA MET A 1 6.10 -18.11 3.54
C MET A 1 6.22 -16.68 4.05
N ARG A 2 7.08 -16.42 5.05
CA ARG A 2 7.20 -15.11 5.73
C ARG A 2 8.23 -14.23 5.00
N TYR A 3 7.91 -12.95 4.78
CA TYR A 3 8.74 -11.97 4.09
C TYR A 3 10.19 -11.95 4.58
N GLN A 4 10.38 -11.95 5.91
CA GLN A 4 11.70 -11.99 6.56
C GLN A 4 12.61 -13.12 6.06
N GLN A 5 12.05 -14.32 5.82
CA GLN A 5 12.84 -15.49 5.43
C GLN A 5 13.31 -15.44 3.98
N LEU A 6 12.49 -14.88 3.08
CA LEU A 6 12.79 -14.84 1.65
C LEU A 6 13.56 -13.58 1.25
N VAL A 7 13.24 -12.45 1.86
CA VAL A 7 13.76 -11.14 1.46
C VAL A 7 14.93 -10.69 2.33
N LEU A 8 14.80 -10.79 3.66
CA LEU A 8 15.80 -10.24 4.59
C LEU A 8 16.97 -11.20 4.85
N ASN A 9 16.80 -12.51 4.65
CA ASN A 9 17.83 -13.52 4.90
C ASN A 9 18.84 -13.62 3.73
N PRO A 10 20.12 -13.23 3.89
CA PRO A 10 21.11 -13.31 2.82
C PRO A 10 21.43 -14.74 2.36
N ALA A 11 21.38 -15.72 3.26
CA ALA A 11 21.63 -17.12 2.90
C ALA A 11 20.49 -17.68 2.03
N ALA A 12 19.24 -17.32 2.34
CA ALA A 12 18.09 -17.69 1.52
C ALA A 12 18.19 -17.08 0.12
N ARG A 13 18.55 -15.79 0.01
CA ARG A 13 18.73 -15.11 -1.28
C ARG A 13 19.84 -15.72 -2.15
N ARG A 14 20.87 -16.32 -1.56
CA ARG A 14 21.91 -17.02 -2.34
C ARG A 14 21.39 -18.31 -2.98
N LEU A 15 20.53 -19.05 -2.28
CA LEU A 15 19.97 -20.31 -2.78
C LEU A 15 18.76 -20.07 -3.71
N MET A 16 17.95 -19.07 -3.39
CA MET A 16 16.75 -18.66 -4.09
C MET A 16 16.85 -17.18 -4.47
N PRO A 17 17.65 -16.83 -5.50
CA PRO A 17 17.90 -15.44 -5.89
C PRO A 17 16.70 -14.75 -6.53
N TYR A 18 15.61 -15.47 -6.81
CA TYR A 18 14.39 -14.90 -7.39
C TYR A 18 13.16 -15.30 -6.58
N LEU A 19 12.14 -14.47 -6.66
CA LEU A 19 10.79 -14.78 -6.22
C LEU A 19 9.88 -14.89 -7.44
N THR A 20 8.87 -15.75 -7.36
CA THR A 20 7.76 -15.77 -8.30
C THR A 20 6.44 -15.68 -7.57
N TRP A 21 5.48 -14.98 -8.19
CA TRP A 21 4.09 -15.00 -7.76
C TRP A 21 3.38 -16.22 -8.36
N VAL A 22 2.66 -16.95 -7.53
CA VAL A 22 1.93 -18.17 -7.94
C VAL A 22 0.48 -18.03 -7.51
N THR A 23 -0.43 -18.23 -8.46
CA THR A 23 -1.88 -18.25 -8.22
C THR A 23 -2.38 -19.68 -8.23
N MET A 24 -3.65 -19.87 -7.87
CA MET A 24 -4.30 -21.18 -7.95
C MET A 24 -4.71 -21.57 -9.37
N GLU A 25 -4.57 -20.66 -10.35
CA GLU A 25 -4.93 -20.85 -11.76
C GLU A 25 -6.36 -21.38 -11.98
N ASP A 26 -7.28 -21.03 -11.07
CA ASP A 26 -8.71 -21.32 -11.18
C ASP A 26 -9.54 -20.06 -11.46
N ASP A 27 -10.82 -20.26 -11.76
CA ASP A 27 -11.79 -19.22 -12.09
C ASP A 27 -12.09 -18.24 -10.93
N ARG A 28 -11.63 -18.56 -9.71
CA ARG A 28 -11.78 -17.69 -8.54
C ARG A 28 -10.61 -16.74 -8.36
N VAL A 29 -9.53 -16.90 -9.14
CA VAL A 29 -8.42 -15.95 -9.13
C VAL A 29 -8.86 -14.65 -9.81
N ARG A 30 -8.83 -13.54 -9.07
CA ARG A 30 -9.17 -12.22 -9.61
C ARG A 30 -8.24 -11.83 -10.76
N PRO A 31 -8.71 -11.09 -11.79
CA PRO A 31 -7.91 -10.76 -12.97
C PRO A 31 -6.55 -10.14 -12.66
N ALA A 32 -6.47 -9.20 -11.70
CA ALA A 32 -5.21 -8.59 -11.28
C ALA A 32 -4.21 -9.59 -10.69
N HIS A 33 -4.70 -10.58 -9.94
CA HIS A 33 -3.86 -11.62 -9.36
C HIS A 33 -3.39 -12.59 -10.44
N ALA A 34 -4.25 -12.91 -11.41
CA ALA A 34 -3.91 -13.75 -12.56
C ALA A 34 -2.86 -13.09 -13.46
N ALA A 35 -2.96 -11.78 -13.69
CA ALA A 35 -1.95 -11.02 -14.43
C ALA A 35 -0.57 -11.06 -13.77
N MET A 36 -0.50 -11.20 -12.45
CA MET A 36 0.74 -11.35 -11.69
C MET A 36 1.31 -12.78 -11.73
N HIS A 37 0.54 -13.78 -12.18
CA HIS A 37 0.99 -15.18 -12.20
C HIS A 37 2.29 -15.36 -12.99
N GLY A 38 3.28 -16.01 -12.39
CA GLY A 38 4.57 -16.28 -13.02
C GLY A 38 5.49 -15.07 -13.11
N TYR A 39 5.12 -13.91 -12.55
CA TYR A 39 6.01 -12.76 -12.50
C TYR A 39 7.26 -13.07 -11.66
N ILE A 40 8.46 -12.93 -12.25
CA ILE A 40 9.73 -13.22 -11.60
C ILE A 40 10.55 -11.95 -11.39
N ALA A 41 10.98 -11.72 -10.16
CA ALA A 41 11.93 -10.67 -9.84
C ALA A 41 12.82 -11.02 -8.64
N PRO A 42 14.00 -10.39 -8.49
CA PRO A 42 14.81 -10.53 -7.29
C PRO A 42 14.03 -10.15 -6.02
N PRO A 43 14.32 -10.75 -4.85
CA PRO A 43 13.63 -10.45 -3.59
C PRO A 43 13.62 -8.97 -3.18
N THR A 44 14.58 -8.18 -3.66
CA THR A 44 14.71 -6.74 -3.35
C THR A 44 13.97 -5.82 -4.33
N ALA A 45 13.28 -6.37 -5.34
CA ALA A 45 12.54 -5.56 -6.31
C ALA A 45 11.35 -4.83 -5.65
N GLU A 46 11.10 -3.58 -6.07
CA GLU A 46 10.04 -2.72 -5.52
C GLU A 46 8.64 -3.36 -5.58
N ILE A 47 8.38 -4.18 -6.60
CA ILE A 47 7.09 -4.86 -6.75
C ILE A 47 6.74 -5.71 -5.53
N TRP A 48 7.70 -6.33 -4.85
CA TRP A 48 7.47 -7.15 -3.65
C TRP A 48 7.18 -6.34 -2.40
N LYS A 49 7.42 -5.02 -2.42
CA LYS A 49 6.94 -4.13 -1.36
C LYS A 49 5.44 -3.85 -1.49
N THR A 50 4.88 -4.03 -2.70
CA THR A 50 3.45 -3.81 -2.98
C THR A 50 2.69 -5.14 -3.01
N TRP A 51 3.17 -6.09 -3.81
CA TRP A 51 2.60 -7.41 -4.02
C TRP A 51 3.16 -8.40 -3.01
N TRP A 52 2.41 -8.67 -1.95
CA TRP A 52 2.73 -9.74 -1.01
C TRP A 52 1.46 -10.42 -0.48
N PRO A 53 1.45 -11.75 -0.24
CA PRO A 53 0.29 -12.42 0.32
C PRO A 53 0.05 -12.10 1.82
N PRO A 54 -1.21 -11.90 2.24
CA PRO A 54 -2.41 -11.88 1.41
C PRO A 54 -2.51 -10.57 0.61
N ALA A 55 -2.77 -10.66 -0.69
CA ALA A 55 -3.01 -9.50 -1.56
C ALA A 55 -4.50 -9.22 -1.78
N GLY A 56 -5.34 -9.69 -0.86
CA GLY A 56 -6.80 -9.58 -0.92
C GLY A 56 -7.50 -10.51 0.06
N HIS A 57 -8.79 -10.25 0.30
CA HIS A 57 -9.60 -11.11 1.16
C HIS A 57 -9.72 -12.52 0.54
N ASN A 58 -9.54 -13.55 1.37
CA ASN A 58 -9.47 -14.95 0.96
C ASN A 58 -8.46 -15.24 -0.18
N CYS A 59 -7.41 -14.41 -0.31
CA CYS A 59 -6.37 -14.65 -1.30
C CYS A 59 -5.62 -15.96 -1.01
N ARG A 60 -5.51 -16.83 -2.02
CA ARG A 60 -4.79 -18.11 -1.97
C ARG A 60 -3.45 -18.08 -2.71
N CYS A 61 -3.09 -16.95 -3.30
CA CYS A 61 -1.84 -16.77 -4.01
C CYS A 61 -0.66 -16.82 -3.03
N VAL A 62 0.49 -17.24 -3.52
CA VAL A 62 1.72 -17.34 -2.73
C VAL A 62 2.90 -16.70 -3.46
N VAL A 63 3.88 -16.27 -2.68
CA VAL A 63 5.21 -15.93 -3.19
C VAL A 63 6.14 -17.10 -2.90
N GLU A 64 6.80 -17.60 -3.94
CA GLU A 64 7.75 -18.71 -3.86
C GLU A 64 9.17 -18.24 -4.18
N GLY A 65 10.14 -18.61 -3.34
CA GLY A 65 11.55 -18.44 -3.67
C GLY A 65 12.02 -19.52 -4.65
N ILE A 66 12.63 -19.11 -5.76
CA ILE A 66 13.06 -20.01 -6.83
C ILE A 66 14.54 -19.84 -7.16
N ASN A 67 15.18 -20.94 -7.53
CA ASN A 67 16.57 -20.95 -7.96
C ASN A 67 16.70 -20.55 -9.45
N VAL A 68 17.94 -20.28 -9.87
CA VAL A 68 18.25 -19.89 -11.27
C VAL A 68 17.73 -20.90 -12.28
N ALA A 69 17.82 -22.21 -11.98
CA ALA A 69 17.37 -23.26 -12.90
C ALA A 69 15.84 -23.23 -13.11
N LYS A 70 15.06 -23.04 -12.04
CA LYS A 70 13.60 -22.90 -12.14
C LYS A 70 13.23 -21.59 -12.85
N ALA A 71 13.88 -20.48 -12.50
CA ALA A 71 13.64 -19.19 -13.16
C ALA A 71 13.87 -19.25 -14.67
N ARG A 72 14.96 -19.91 -15.12
CA ARG A 72 15.24 -20.14 -16.55
C ARG A 72 14.16 -21.01 -17.22
N ARG A 73 13.68 -22.07 -16.56
CA ARG A 73 12.58 -22.90 -17.10
C ARG A 73 11.27 -22.12 -17.25
N MET A 74 11.08 -21.09 -16.42
CA MET A 74 9.94 -20.19 -16.47
C MET A 74 10.14 -19.01 -17.45
N GLY A 75 11.25 -18.97 -18.20
CA GLY A 75 11.48 -17.98 -19.25
C GLY A 75 12.37 -16.79 -18.87
N LEU A 76 13.00 -16.79 -17.68
CA LEU A 76 13.97 -15.73 -17.33
C LEU A 76 15.24 -15.82 -18.19
N THR A 77 15.38 -14.94 -19.17
CA THR A 77 16.55 -14.80 -20.05
C THR A 77 17.40 -13.59 -19.65
N GLY A 78 17.99 -13.59 -18.46
CA GLY A 78 18.87 -12.49 -18.03
C GLY A 78 19.00 -12.34 -16.52
N ALA A 79 19.61 -11.24 -16.10
CA ALA A 79 19.70 -10.83 -14.70
C ALA A 79 18.54 -9.91 -14.26
N GLU A 80 17.77 -9.39 -15.23
CA GLU A 80 16.69 -8.42 -14.99
C GLU A 80 15.32 -9.11 -14.82
N PRO A 81 14.35 -8.48 -14.10
CA PRO A 81 12.98 -8.99 -13.97
C PRO A 81 12.36 -9.34 -15.33
N THR A 82 11.49 -10.35 -15.36
CA THR A 82 10.87 -10.84 -16.62
C THR A 82 9.79 -9.92 -17.20
N GLY A 83 9.51 -8.76 -16.61
CA GLY A 83 8.55 -7.86 -17.21
C GLY A 83 8.41 -6.51 -16.50
N PRO A 84 7.77 -5.54 -17.17
CA PRO A 84 7.24 -4.36 -16.52
C PRO A 84 6.14 -4.75 -15.52
N TRP A 85 5.65 -3.79 -14.74
CA TRP A 85 4.50 -3.99 -13.87
C TRP A 85 3.34 -4.66 -14.63
N PRO A 86 2.76 -5.78 -14.14
CA PRO A 86 1.72 -6.50 -14.88
C PRO A 86 0.51 -5.64 -15.17
N LEU A 87 -0.13 -5.85 -16.31
CA LEU A 87 -1.29 -5.07 -16.73
C LEU A 87 -2.57 -5.91 -16.68
N VAL A 88 -3.68 -5.27 -16.34
CA VAL A 88 -5.04 -5.77 -16.54
C VAL A 88 -5.78 -4.81 -17.46
N VAL A 89 -6.82 -5.31 -18.13
CA VAL A 89 -7.75 -4.45 -18.85
C VAL A 89 -8.77 -3.93 -17.86
N ASP A 90 -8.87 -2.60 -17.75
CA ASP A 90 -9.92 -1.97 -16.95
C ASP A 90 -11.28 -2.19 -17.61
N GLU A 91 -12.24 -2.73 -16.87
CA GLU A 91 -13.56 -3.09 -17.43
C GLU A 91 -14.38 -1.85 -17.83
N ALA A 92 -14.18 -0.71 -17.17
CA ALA A 92 -14.95 0.51 -17.41
C ALA A 92 -14.47 1.26 -18.66
N THR A 93 -13.16 1.30 -18.88
CA THR A 93 -12.51 2.08 -19.95
C THR A 93 -12.02 1.21 -21.11
N GLY A 94 -11.86 -0.10 -20.89
CA GLY A 94 -11.25 -1.02 -21.86
C GLY A 94 -9.75 -0.81 -22.06
N LEU A 95 -9.11 0.03 -21.25
CA LEU A 95 -7.69 0.38 -21.39
C LEU A 95 -6.80 -0.47 -20.48
N PRO A 96 -5.56 -0.77 -20.88
CA PRO A 96 -4.59 -1.41 -19.99
C PRO A 96 -4.25 -0.51 -18.80
N THR A 97 -4.34 -1.07 -17.59
CA THR A 97 -3.97 -0.42 -16.33
C THR A 97 -3.04 -1.34 -15.52
N PRO A 98 -2.12 -0.80 -14.71
CA PRO A 98 -1.32 -1.60 -13.79
C PRO A 98 -2.19 -2.49 -12.88
N ALA A 99 -1.83 -3.76 -12.74
CA ALA A 99 -2.46 -4.70 -11.83
C ALA A 99 -2.08 -4.35 -10.39
N TRP A 100 -3.07 -4.20 -9.51
CA TRP A 100 -2.83 -3.92 -8.09
C TRP A 100 -3.36 -5.04 -7.20
N PRO A 101 -2.79 -5.24 -6.00
CA PRO A 101 -3.46 -5.96 -4.92
C PRO A 101 -4.84 -5.36 -4.66
N ASP A 102 -5.72 -6.14 -4.03
CA ASP A 102 -7.05 -5.65 -3.66
C ASP A 102 -6.90 -4.41 -2.73
N PRO A 103 -7.87 -3.46 -2.76
CA PRO A 103 -7.83 -2.29 -1.90
C PRO A 103 -7.58 -2.66 -0.43
N GLY A 104 -6.57 -2.02 0.17
CA GLY A 104 -6.17 -2.28 1.55
C GLY A 104 -5.28 -3.52 1.73
N PHE A 105 -4.75 -4.13 0.66
CA PHE A 105 -3.79 -5.25 0.76
C PHE A 105 -2.45 -4.97 0.06
N ALA A 106 -2.22 -3.72 -0.37
CA ALA A 106 -0.93 -3.30 -0.90
C ALA A 106 0.06 -3.13 0.25
N GLY A 107 1.19 -3.85 0.20
CA GLY A 107 2.22 -3.78 1.24
C GLY A 107 2.72 -5.16 1.68
N ALA A 108 4.02 -5.31 1.87
CA ALA A 108 4.55 -6.45 2.63
C ALA A 108 3.98 -6.46 4.07
N PRO A 109 3.61 -7.60 4.66
CA PRO A 109 2.82 -7.68 5.90
C PRO A 109 3.36 -6.84 7.07
N GLU A 110 4.68 -6.80 7.27
CA GLU A 110 5.27 -6.02 8.35
C GLU A 110 5.23 -4.50 8.09
N LEU A 111 5.47 -4.08 6.85
CA LEU A 111 5.34 -2.67 6.44
C LEU A 111 3.88 -2.23 6.43
N PHE A 112 2.98 -3.12 6.01
CA PHE A 112 1.54 -2.90 5.97
C PHE A 112 0.98 -2.71 7.38
N GLY A 113 1.31 -3.59 8.33
CA GLY A 113 0.85 -3.46 9.72
C GLY A 113 1.34 -2.16 10.38
N ILE A 114 2.61 -1.81 10.18
CA ILE A 114 3.17 -0.55 10.68
C ILE A 114 2.48 0.66 10.03
N SER A 115 2.20 0.59 8.73
CA SER A 115 1.52 1.66 8.00
C SER A 115 0.07 1.85 8.47
N GLN A 116 -0.67 0.77 8.72
CA GLN A 116 -2.03 0.84 9.28
C GLN A 116 -1.99 1.43 10.68
N GLU A 117 -1.15 0.90 11.57
CA GLU A 117 -1.05 1.38 12.95
C GLU A 117 -0.68 2.87 13.00
N LEU A 118 0.25 3.32 12.15
CA LEU A 118 0.62 4.73 12.04
C LEU A 118 -0.54 5.58 11.51
N GLY A 119 -1.27 5.09 10.50
CA GLY A 119 -2.46 5.74 9.96
C GLY A 119 -3.57 5.91 11.01
N ASP A 120 -3.88 4.85 11.75
CA ASP A 120 -4.88 4.85 12.81
C ASP A 120 -4.49 5.81 13.94
N ARG A 121 -3.21 5.80 14.35
CA ARG A 121 -2.69 6.74 15.35
C ARG A 121 -2.75 8.18 14.87
N ALA A 122 -2.44 8.43 13.61
CA ALA A 122 -2.53 9.77 13.03
C ALA A 122 -3.98 10.26 12.96
N ALA A 123 -4.92 9.39 12.59
CA ALA A 123 -6.35 9.70 12.57
C ALA A 123 -6.89 10.02 13.97
N ALA A 124 -6.59 9.16 14.96
CA ALA A 124 -6.99 9.39 16.35
C ALA A 124 -6.37 10.68 16.93
N ALA A 125 -5.10 10.96 16.62
CA ALA A 125 -4.44 12.20 17.02
C ALA A 125 -5.09 13.43 16.37
N ALA A 126 -5.50 13.33 15.11
CA ALA A 126 -6.22 14.40 14.42
C ALA A 126 -7.60 14.64 15.05
N GLU A 127 -8.36 13.58 15.37
CA GLU A 127 -9.65 13.70 16.06
C GLU A 127 -9.50 14.36 17.44
N ALA A 128 -8.52 13.94 18.24
CA ALA A 128 -8.25 14.52 19.56
C ALA A 128 -7.81 16.00 19.47
N ALA A 129 -7.00 16.35 18.46
CA ALA A 129 -6.58 17.74 18.24
C ALA A 129 -7.77 18.63 17.87
N VAL A 130 -8.73 18.12 17.09
CA VAL A 130 -9.96 18.81 16.74
C VAL A 130 -10.84 19.01 17.97
N GLU A 131 -11.05 17.98 18.79
CA GLU A 131 -11.84 18.09 20.02
C GLU A 131 -11.23 19.09 21.01
N ALA A 132 -9.90 19.09 21.15
CA ALA A 132 -9.19 20.07 21.95
C ALA A 132 -9.34 21.50 21.41
N ALA A 133 -9.31 21.68 20.08
CA ALA A 133 -9.55 22.97 19.44
C ALA A 133 -10.99 23.46 19.63
N GLU A 134 -11.98 22.57 19.51
CA GLU A 134 -13.39 22.87 19.75
C GLU A 134 -13.63 23.25 21.23
N GLY A 135 -13.00 22.54 22.17
CA GLY A 135 -13.07 22.84 23.61
C GLY A 135 -12.39 24.15 24.00
N ALA A 136 -11.36 24.58 23.26
CA ALA A 136 -10.71 25.87 23.47
C ALA A 136 -11.55 27.07 22.96
N GLY A 137 -12.48 26.83 22.02
CA GLY A 137 -13.33 27.87 21.43
C GLY A 137 -12.53 29.07 20.88
N GLU A 138 -13.04 30.29 21.07
CA GLU A 138 -12.31 31.53 20.72
C GLU A 138 -11.10 31.83 21.62
N GLY A 139 -10.91 31.06 22.70
CA GLY A 139 -9.87 31.25 23.71
C GLY A 139 -8.50 30.65 23.38
N ALA A 140 -8.36 29.96 22.24
CA ALA A 140 -7.06 29.43 21.79
C ALA A 140 -6.05 30.57 21.52
N SER A 141 -4.82 30.46 22.02
CA SER A 141 -3.78 31.44 21.77
C SER A 141 -3.37 31.44 20.28
N PRO A 142 -2.79 32.54 19.76
CA PRO A 142 -2.29 32.60 18.39
C PRO A 142 -1.33 31.44 18.06
N GLU A 143 -0.44 31.07 18.98
CA GLU A 143 0.50 29.96 18.77
C GLU A 143 -0.21 28.59 18.69
N GLN A 144 -1.29 28.40 19.44
CA GLN A 144 -2.10 27.18 19.37
C GLN A 144 -2.83 27.06 18.03
N ARG A 145 -3.29 28.18 17.46
CA ARG A 145 -3.94 28.24 16.14
C ARG A 145 -2.95 27.96 15.02
N ASP A 146 -1.75 28.56 15.08
CA ASP A 146 -0.68 28.32 14.10
C ASP A 146 -0.22 26.85 14.09
N LEU A 147 -0.17 26.20 15.26
CA LEU A 147 0.14 24.78 15.37
C LEU A 147 -0.94 23.90 14.72
N LEU A 148 -2.22 24.22 14.92
CA LEU A 148 -3.35 23.53 14.29
C LEU A 148 -3.32 23.68 12.76
N ASP A 149 -3.05 24.90 12.26
CA ASP A 149 -2.93 25.17 10.83
C ASP A 149 -1.73 24.44 10.20
N ALA A 150 -0.59 24.37 10.91
CA ALA A 150 0.58 23.62 10.46
C ALA A 150 0.31 22.11 10.39
N LEU A 151 -0.42 21.55 11.37
CA LEU A 151 -0.84 20.14 11.35
C LEU A 151 -1.80 19.85 10.19
N LEU A 152 -2.78 20.72 9.95
CA LEU A 152 -3.70 20.62 8.81
C LEU A 152 -2.97 20.69 7.46
N ALA A 153 -2.00 21.58 7.32
CA ALA A 153 -1.17 21.70 6.12
C ALA A 153 -0.32 20.44 5.91
N LEU A 154 0.25 19.87 6.98
CA LEU A 154 1.03 18.63 6.92
C LEU A 154 0.17 17.44 6.48
N PHE A 155 -1.02 17.26 7.06
CA PHE A 155 -1.93 16.18 6.65
C PHE A 155 -2.38 16.31 5.19
N SER A 156 -2.62 17.53 4.73
CA SER A 156 -2.96 17.82 3.34
C SER A 156 -1.80 17.49 2.38
N ALA A 157 -0.58 17.86 2.75
CA ALA A 157 0.63 17.62 1.95
C ALA A 157 0.99 16.12 1.84
N LEU A 158 0.63 15.32 2.84
CA LEU A 158 0.88 13.87 2.86
C LEU A 158 -0.15 13.04 2.07
N GLY A 159 -1.11 13.67 1.38
CA GLY A 159 -2.13 12.95 0.59
C GLY A 159 -3.13 12.15 1.43
N LEU A 160 -3.07 12.26 2.76
CA LEU A 160 -4.08 11.74 3.69
C LEU A 160 -5.43 12.45 3.54
N ALA A 161 -5.44 13.53 2.74
CA ALA A 161 -6.63 14.20 2.25
C ALA A 161 -7.56 13.33 1.40
N GLU A 162 -7.12 12.16 0.91
CA GLU A 162 -7.94 11.25 0.12
C GLU A 162 -8.47 10.03 0.91
N LEU A 163 -7.99 9.77 2.14
CA LEU A 163 -8.66 8.92 3.14
C LEU A 163 -9.89 9.61 3.77
N LEU A 164 -10.20 10.79 3.25
CA LEU A 164 -11.06 11.81 3.79
C LEU A 164 -12.49 11.85 3.21
N PRO A 165 -13.10 10.78 2.63
CA PRO A 165 -14.55 10.77 2.43
C PRO A 165 -15.34 10.94 3.76
N ARG A 166 -14.68 10.75 4.91
CA ARG A 166 -15.28 10.91 6.25
C ARG A 166 -15.08 12.27 6.90
N LEU A 167 -14.16 13.12 6.43
CA LEU A 167 -13.91 14.43 7.06
C LEU A 167 -14.39 15.63 6.21
N GLY A 168 -15.28 15.41 5.23
CA GLY A 168 -15.95 16.52 4.53
C GLY A 168 -16.72 17.45 5.48
N SER A 169 -17.27 16.91 6.57
CA SER A 169 -17.87 17.68 7.66
C SER A 169 -16.84 18.48 8.47
N LEU A 170 -15.63 17.95 8.63
CA LEU A 170 -14.53 18.56 9.38
C LEU A 170 -13.98 19.79 8.65
N LEU A 171 -13.71 19.69 7.35
CA LEU A 171 -13.24 20.82 6.53
C LEU A 171 -14.29 21.94 6.47
N ALA A 172 -15.58 21.59 6.36
CA ALA A 172 -16.67 22.55 6.38
C ALA A 172 -16.90 23.20 7.77
N ARG A 173 -16.42 22.57 8.84
CA ARG A 173 -16.47 23.08 10.21
C ARG A 173 -15.27 23.96 10.54
N ILE A 174 -14.08 23.55 10.12
CA ILE A 174 -12.84 24.34 10.25
C ILE A 174 -12.93 25.64 9.46
N ARG A 175 -13.43 25.61 8.21
CA ARG A 175 -13.65 26.85 7.43
C ARG A 175 -14.64 27.81 8.11
N ARG A 176 -15.65 27.29 8.79
CA ARG A 176 -16.60 28.07 9.60
C ARG A 176 -15.93 28.67 10.83
N LEU A 177 -15.09 27.92 11.54
CA LEU A 177 -14.34 28.39 12.70
C LEU A 177 -13.28 29.44 12.33
N LEU A 178 -12.68 29.33 11.15
CA LEU A 178 -11.68 30.28 10.64
C LEU A 178 -12.29 31.46 9.87
N GLY A 179 -13.62 31.61 9.86
CA GLY A 179 -14.31 32.77 9.28
C GLY A 179 -14.13 32.97 7.78
N ARG A 180 -13.69 31.95 7.02
CA ARG A 180 -13.54 32.03 5.57
C ARG A 180 -14.70 31.29 4.90
N GLY A 181 -15.79 32.03 4.69
CA GLY A 181 -16.87 31.67 3.77
C GLY A 181 -16.42 31.67 2.32
#